data_AF-A0A8I3P3J0-F1
#
_entry.id   AF-A0A8I3P3J0-F1
#
_cell.length_a   1.000
_cell.length_b   1.000
_cell.length_c   1.000
_cell.angle_alpha   90.00
_cell.angle_beta   90.00
_cell.angle_gamma   90.00
#
_symmetry.space_group_name_H-M   'P 1'
#
loop_
_entity.id
_entity.type
_entity.pdbx_description
1 polymer ?
#
loop_
_entity_poly.entity_id
_entity_poly.type
_entity_poly.pdbx_seq_one_letter_code
_entity_poly.pdbx_strand_id
1 'polypeptide(L)'
;FLQTLVSVSQIICLIFLSDTECHARFKTPEDAQAVINAYTEIKKKYCWKLEILSGDHEQRYWQKILVDRQAKLNQPREKKRGTEKLITKAEKVRLAKTQQASKHIRFSEYD
;
A
#
# COMPACT_ATOMS: atom_id res chain seq x y z
N PHE A 1 -0.01 -5.45 -10.16
CA PHE A 1 0.48 -6.26 -9.02
C PHE A 1 -0.42 -6.18 -7.79
N LEU A 2 -0.60 -5.01 -7.16
CA LEU A 2 -1.48 -4.86 -5.99
C LEU A 2 -2.91 -5.38 -6.23
N GLN A 3 -3.50 -5.09 -7.39
CA GLN A 3 -4.81 -5.63 -7.77
C GLN A 3 -4.82 -7.17 -7.87
N THR A 4 -3.71 -7.77 -8.31
CA THR A 4 -3.58 -9.23 -8.41
C THR A 4 -3.50 -9.86 -7.02
N LEU A 5 -2.72 -9.28 -6.10
CA LEU A 5 -2.65 -9.76 -4.73
C LEU A 5 -3.98 -9.57 -3.97
N VAL A 6 -4.62 -8.41 -4.12
CA VAL A 6 -5.93 -8.11 -3.50
C VAL A 6 -7.03 -9.01 -4.06
N SER A 7 -6.92 -9.42 -5.33
CA SER A 7 -7.84 -10.39 -5.94
C SER A 7 -7.72 -11.79 -5.35
N VAL A 8 -6.55 -12.15 -4.79
CA VAL A 8 -6.31 -13.47 -4.20
C VAL A 8 -6.62 -13.46 -2.70
N SER A 9 -6.22 -12.41 -1.97
CA SER A 9 -6.55 -12.28 -0.55
C SER A 9 -6.46 -10.83 -0.03
N GLN A 10 -7.09 -10.59 1.12
CA GLN A 10 -7.11 -9.29 1.78
C GLN A 10 -5.76 -8.97 2.42
N ILE A 11 -4.99 -8.09 1.77
CA ILE A 11 -3.73 -7.56 2.30
C ILE A 11 -4.02 -6.54 3.40
N ILE A 12 -3.42 -6.70 4.58
CA ILE A 12 -3.53 -5.71 5.67
C ILE A 12 -2.61 -4.52 5.40
N CYS A 13 -1.36 -4.80 5.02
CA CYS A 13 -0.33 -3.79 4.84
C CYS A 13 0.62 -4.21 3.73
N LEU A 14 0.97 -3.25 2.88
CA LEU A 14 2.08 -3.38 1.93
C LEU A 14 3.18 -2.42 2.35
N ILE A 15 4.40 -2.95 2.47
CA ILE A 15 5.59 -2.18 2.84
C ILE A 15 6.58 -2.29 1.68
N PHE A 16 6.87 -1.16 1.04
CA PHE A 16 7.97 -1.06 0.08
C PHE A 16 9.27 -0.85 0.84
N LEU A 17 10.26 -1.72 0.61
CA LEU A 17 11.60 -1.61 1.17
C LEU A 17 12.55 -0.90 0.20
N SER A 18 12.37 -1.15 -1.09
CA SER A 18 13.08 -0.53 -2.21
C SER A 18 12.16 -0.51 -3.44
N ASP A 19 12.65 0.00 -4.57
CA ASP A 19 11.89 0.00 -5.84
C ASP A 19 11.64 -1.41 -6.38
N THR A 20 12.46 -2.39 -5.97
CA THR A 20 12.39 -3.77 -6.46
C THR A 20 11.90 -4.77 -5.42
N GLU A 21 11.76 -4.35 -4.16
CA GLU A 21 11.44 -5.23 -3.04
C GLU A 21 10.29 -4.68 -2.20
N CYS A 22 9.27 -5.51 -2.00
CA CYS A 22 8.14 -5.19 -1.13
C CYS A 22 7.74 -6.40 -0.27
N HIS A 23 7.30 -6.12 0.96
CA HIS A 23 6.70 -7.10 1.84
C HIS A 23 5.20 -6.85 1.96
N ALA A 24 4.41 -7.90 1.74
CA ALA A 24 2.96 -7.90 1.94
C ALA A 24 2.63 -8.66 3.22
N ARG A 25 1.88 -8.03 4.13
CA ARG A 25 1.37 -8.67 5.34
C ARG A 25 -0.07 -9.10 5.14
N PHE A 26 -0.32 -10.39 5.29
CA PHE A 26 -1.64 -11.01 5.23
C PHE A 26 -2.27 -11.10 6.62
N LYS A 27 -3.60 -11.25 6.66
CA LYS A 27 -4.36 -11.37 7.91
C LYS A 27 -4.23 -12.74 8.53
N THR A 28 -4.25 -13.78 7.70
CA THR A 28 -4.08 -15.17 8.12
C THR A 28 -2.85 -15.78 7.45
N PRO A 29 -2.19 -16.77 8.06
CA PRO A 29 -1.11 -17.50 7.41
C PRO A 29 -1.60 -18.33 6.21
N GLU A 30 -2.86 -18.79 6.23
CA GLU A 30 -3.48 -19.53 5.12
C GLU A 30 -3.59 -18.68 3.86
N ASP A 31 -3.91 -17.40 4.00
CA ASP A 31 -3.92 -16.44 2.90
C ASP A 31 -2.55 -16.31 2.23
N ALA A 32 -1.48 -16.24 3.03
CA ALA A 32 -0.11 -16.15 2.51
C ALA A 32 0.27 -17.42 1.74
N GLN A 33 -0.15 -18.59 2.24
CA GLN A 33 0.07 -19.87 1.58
C GLN A 33 -0.73 -19.98 0.26
N ALA A 34 -1.98 -19.51 0.24
CA ALA A 34 -2.81 -19.50 -0.97
C ALA A 34 -2.18 -18.64 -2.08
N VAL A 35 -1.62 -17.47 -1.73
CA VAL A 35 -0.93 -16.59 -2.67
C VAL A 35 0.33 -17.25 -3.23
N ILE A 36 1.09 -17.98 -2.41
CA ILE A 36 2.27 -18.73 -2.88
C ILE A 36 1.89 -19.94 -3.71
N ASN A 37 0.75 -20.58 -3.46
CA ASN A 37 0.28 -21.66 -4.33
C ASN A 37 -0.17 -21.11 -5.70
N ALA A 38 -0.82 -19.95 -5.71
CA ALA A 38 -1.19 -19.21 -6.93
C ALA A 38 0.01 -18.53 -7.63
N TYR A 39 1.19 -18.54 -7.01
CA TYR A 39 2.42 -17.90 -7.51
C TYR A 39 2.82 -18.39 -8.90
N THR A 40 2.53 -19.63 -9.26
CA THR A 40 2.93 -20.20 -10.56
C THR A 40 2.40 -19.37 -11.74
N GLU A 41 1.20 -18.78 -11.61
CA GLU A 41 0.60 -17.88 -12.59
C GLU A 41 1.21 -16.48 -12.56
N ILE A 42 1.52 -15.98 -11.35
CA ILE A 42 2.13 -14.67 -11.12
C ILE A 42 3.57 -14.65 -11.65
N LYS A 43 4.33 -15.72 -11.45
CA LYS A 43 5.71 -15.88 -11.94
C LYS A 43 5.77 -15.81 -13.46
N LYS A 44 4.82 -16.46 -14.16
CA LYS A 44 4.74 -16.41 -15.63
C LYS A 44 4.50 -14.99 -16.16
N LYS A 45 3.74 -14.18 -15.42
CA LYS A 45 3.32 -12.84 -15.86
C LYS A 45 4.30 -11.72 -15.49
N TYR A 46 4.95 -11.81 -14.32
CA TYR A 46 5.77 -10.72 -13.78
C TYR A 46 7.21 -11.13 -13.40
N CYS A 47 7.57 -12.42 -13.48
CA CYS A 47 8.91 -12.96 -13.15
C CYS A 47 9.41 -12.58 -11.74
N TRP A 48 8.51 -12.39 -10.78
CA TRP A 48 8.90 -12.07 -9.40
C TRP A 48 9.23 -13.33 -8.61
N LYS A 49 10.03 -13.20 -7.56
CA LYS A 49 10.28 -14.26 -6.57
C LYS A 49 9.44 -13.94 -5.33
N LEU A 50 8.55 -14.85 -4.96
CA LEU A 50 7.73 -14.75 -3.74
C LEU A 50 8.20 -15.83 -2.77
N GLU A 51 8.56 -15.42 -1.56
CA GLU A 51 9.04 -16.30 -0.49
C GLU A 51 8.34 -15.90 0.82
N ILE A 52 7.89 -16.88 1.60
CA ILE A 52 7.45 -16.64 2.99
C ILE A 52 8.70 -16.43 3.83
N LEU A 53 8.79 -15.26 4.48
CA LEU A 53 9.79 -15.01 5.50
C LEU A 53 9.55 -15.96 6.68
N SER A 54 10.59 -16.67 7.10
CA SER A 54 10.56 -17.57 8.25
C SER A 54 11.88 -17.47 9.03
N GLY A 55 11.83 -17.79 10.33
CA GLY A 55 13.00 -17.80 11.21
C GLY A 55 13.63 -16.40 11.42
N ASP A 56 14.95 -16.31 11.29
CA ASP A 56 15.71 -15.09 11.55
C ASP A 56 15.31 -13.91 10.65
N HIS A 57 14.97 -14.19 9.38
CA HIS A 57 14.55 -13.16 8.44
C HIS A 57 13.22 -12.54 8.84
N GLU A 58 12.31 -13.34 9.37
CA GLU A 58 11.03 -12.87 9.89
C GLU A 58 11.24 -12.00 11.13
N GLN A 59 12.10 -12.46 12.06
CA GLN A 59 12.40 -11.71 13.27
C GLN A 59 13.05 -10.36 12.98
N ARG A 60 14.00 -10.30 12.04
CA ARG A 60 14.61 -9.04 11.58
C ARG A 60 13.58 -8.11 10.93
N TYR A 61 12.69 -8.66 10.12
CA TYR A 61 11.60 -7.89 9.51
C TYR A 61 10.67 -7.29 10.57
N TRP A 62 10.28 -8.08 11.58
CA TRP A 62 9.46 -7.60 12.70
C TRP A 62 10.19 -6.52 13.51
N GLN A 63 11.47 -6.71 13.81
CA GLN A 63 12.28 -5.71 14.49
C GLN A 63 12.32 -4.40 13.70
N LYS A 64 12.52 -4.46 12.38
CA LYS A 64 12.48 -3.28 11.51
C LYS A 64 11.14 -2.55 11.60
N ILE A 65 10.02 -3.27 11.52
CA ILE A 65 8.67 -2.67 11.65
C ILE A 65 8.51 -1.96 12.99
N LEU A 66 8.97 -2.57 14.09
CA LEU A 66 8.86 -2.00 15.42
C LEU A 66 9.70 -0.73 15.55
N VAL A 67 10.93 -0.75 15.05
CA VAL A 67 11.84 0.42 15.03
C VAL A 67 11.23 1.54 14.18
N ASP A 68 10.77 1.26 12.97
CA ASP A 68 10.15 2.25 12.08
C ASP A 68 8.89 2.86 12.73
N ARG A 69 8.07 2.04 13.39
CA ARG A 69 6.89 2.51 14.13
C ARG A 69 7.29 3.43 15.28
N GLN A 70 8.32 3.07 16.05
CA GLN A 70 8.81 3.87 17.15
C GLN A 70 9.41 5.20 16.66
N ALA A 71 10.21 5.16 15.60
CA ALA A 71 10.77 6.36 14.96
C ALA A 71 9.66 7.29 14.46
N LYS A 72 8.62 6.74 13.80
CA LYS A 72 7.46 7.50 13.33
C LYS A 72 6.65 8.10 14.46
N LEU A 73 6.54 7.41 15.60
CA LEU A 73 5.83 7.90 16.78
C LEU A 73 6.61 9.00 17.50
N ASN A 74 7.94 8.86 17.54
CA ASN A 74 8.86 9.81 18.14
C ASN A 74 9.16 11.02 17.23
N GLN A 75 8.80 10.96 15.95
CA GLN A 75 9.05 12.04 15.01
C GLN A 75 8.31 13.31 15.48
N PRO A 76 9.02 14.45 15.64
CA PRO A 76 8.38 15.70 16.00
C PRO A 76 7.38 16.07 14.91
N ARG A 77 6.09 16.03 15.25
CA ARG A 77 5.01 16.34 14.34
C ARG A 77 4.76 17.85 14.38
N GLU A 78 4.89 18.51 13.24
CA GLU A 78 4.34 19.86 13.07
C GLU A 78 2.83 19.81 13.29
N LYS A 79 2.40 20.34 14.45
CA LYS A 79 0.98 20.47 14.73
C LYS A 79 0.48 21.68 13.97
N LYS A 80 -0.36 21.46 12.94
CA LYS A 80 -1.08 22.56 12.30
C LYS A 80 -1.98 23.27 13.32
N ARG A 81 -1.73 24.56 13.56
CA ARG A 81 -2.42 25.37 14.60
C ARG A 81 -3.20 26.53 13.95
N GLY A 82 -4.27 26.97 14.63
CA GLY A 82 -5.03 28.17 14.26
C GLY A 82 -5.38 28.27 12.76
N THR A 83 -4.85 29.30 12.11
CA THR A 83 -5.08 29.66 10.70
C THR A 83 -4.70 28.55 9.71
N GLU A 84 -3.65 27.77 9.98
CA GLU A 84 -3.25 26.68 9.08
C GLU A 84 -4.31 25.58 8.96
N LYS A 85 -5.11 25.36 10.01
CA LYS A 85 -6.25 24.42 9.95
C LYS A 85 -7.33 24.94 9.02
N LEU A 86 -7.58 26.24 9.03
CA LEU A 86 -8.59 26.89 8.18
C LEU A 86 -8.16 26.85 6.71
N ILE A 87 -6.90 27.16 6.42
CA ILE A 87 -6.33 27.08 5.07
C ILE A 87 -6.42 25.65 4.54
N THR A 88 -5.93 24.66 5.32
CA THR A 88 -5.97 23.25 4.91
C THR A 88 -7.41 22.76 4.67
N LYS A 89 -8.39 23.22 5.47
CA LYS A 89 -9.80 22.87 5.29
C LYS A 89 -10.37 23.49 4.01
N ALA A 90 -10.04 24.76 3.73
CA ALA A 90 -10.47 25.46 2.53
C ALA A 90 -9.88 24.82 1.26
N GLU A 91 -8.60 24.45 1.27
CA GLU A 91 -7.92 23.75 0.18
C GLU A 91 -8.57 22.40 -0.11
N LYS A 92 -8.86 21.61 0.93
CA LYS A 92 -9.49 20.30 0.78
C LYS A 92 -10.88 20.39 0.14
N VAL A 93 -11.67 21.40 0.53
CA VAL A 93 -12.99 21.67 -0.07
C VAL A 93 -12.84 22.10 -1.54
N ARG A 94 -11.87 22.96 -1.85
CA ARG A 94 -11.60 23.41 -3.22
C ARG A 94 -11.22 22.23 -4.12
N LEU A 95 -10.29 21.39 -3.68
CA LEU A 95 -9.83 20.21 -4.43
C LEU A 95 -10.98 19.23 -4.70
N ALA A 96 -11.81 18.94 -3.69
CA ALA A 96 -12.97 18.05 -3.84
C ALA A 96 -13.99 18.61 -4.86
N LYS A 97 -14.24 19.92 -4.84
CA LYS A 97 -15.11 20.59 -5.82
C LYS A 97 -14.52 20.52 -7.24
N THR A 98 -13.22 20.75 -7.40
CA THR A 98 -12.54 20.64 -8.69
C THR A 98 -12.62 19.22 -9.24
N GLN A 99 -12.38 18.19 -8.42
CA GLN A 99 -12.45 16.78 -8.85
C GLN A 99 -13.87 16.32 -9.22
N GLN A 100 -14.89 16.86 -8.55
CA GLN A 100 -16.29 16.59 -8.92
C GLN A 100 -16.67 17.29 -10.23
N ALA A 101 -16.20 18.52 -10.43
CA ALA A 101 -16.46 19.31 -11.63
C ALA A 101 -15.66 18.85 -12.85
N SER A 102 -14.49 18.25 -12.67
CA SER A 102 -13.58 17.83 -13.75
C SER A 102 -13.91 16.46 -14.36
N LYS A 103 -15.14 15.96 -14.21
CA LYS A 103 -15.58 14.72 -14.86
C LYS A 103 -16.04 15.05 -16.27
N HIS A 104 -15.22 14.72 -17.26
CA HIS A 104 -15.54 14.89 -18.68
C HIS A 104 -15.74 13.52 -19.32
N ILE A 105 -16.87 13.34 -20.01
CA ILE A 105 -17.16 12.14 -20.80
C ILE A 105 -16.75 12.44 -22.24
N ARG A 106 -15.79 11.68 -22.77
CA ARG A 106 -15.43 11.72 -24.19
C ARG A 106 -16.32 10.73 -24.91
N PHE A 107 -17.18 11.22 -25.80
CA PHE A 107 -17.89 10.38 -26.75
C PHE A 107 -17.00 10.17 -27.97
N SER A 108 -16.73 8.92 -28.33
CA SER A 108 -16.21 8.54 -29.65
C SER A 108 -17.25 7.68 -30.33
N GLU A 109 -17.70 8.10 -31.51
CA GLU A 109 -18.29 7.16 -32.47
C GLU A 109 -17.15 6.32 -33.04
N TYR A 110 -17.42 5.03 -33.25
CA TYR A 110 -16.55 3.92 -33.66
C TYR A 110 -16.06 3.00 -32.53
N ASP A 111 -16.41 1.71 -32.68
CA ASP A 111 -16.02 0.54 -31.89
C ASP A 111 -14.51 0.24 -31.98
#